data_AF-B3RLV4-F1
#
_entry.id   AF-B3RLV4-F1
#
_cell.length_a   1.000
_cell.length_b   1.000
_cell.length_c   1.000
_cell.angle_alpha   90.00
_cell.angle_beta   90.00
_cell.angle_gamma   90.00
#
_symmetry.space_group_name_H-M   'P 1'
#
loop_
_entity.id
_entity.type
_entity.pdbx_description
1 polymer ?
#
loop_
_entity_poly.entity_id
_entity_poly.type
_entity_poly.pdbx_seq_one_letter_code
_entity_poly.pdbx_strand_id
1 'polypeptide(L)'
;GKSLKNLLKLSKAHKWCYNEWFYSNIDKALFDGDSEFVLCLKESFPGLKTRKLTRFQWGLLRRLMGRPRRCSATFFEEERNVLKDKRQKIRSLQQKKTIDLELVKDLPEEIPPLLVVGTSVTAFLRNPQRGLFTGRIEAVDTANKRYRITFDRPGLGTHYIDDTEVLSEEPVESIFKSSLVAKQRPRSSSSLFSNVTPPRSVRQTPHFTATVRK
;
A
#
# COMPACT_ATOMS: atom_id res chain seq x y z
N GLY A 1 27.59 24.18 7.57
CA GLY A 1 28.06 23.14 6.62
C GLY A 1 28.88 22.02 7.27
N LYS A 2 30.13 22.29 7.70
CA LYS A 2 31.09 21.25 8.17
C LYS A 2 30.66 20.51 9.45
N SER A 3 30.02 21.20 10.40
CA SER A 3 29.54 20.60 11.65
C SER A 3 28.47 19.52 11.43
N LEU A 4 27.48 19.78 10.55
CA LEU A 4 26.44 18.79 10.22
C LEU A 4 27.02 17.54 9.53
N LYS A 5 27.96 17.72 8.58
CA LYS A 5 28.64 16.59 7.93
C LYS A 5 29.39 15.73 8.94
N ASN A 6 29.98 16.33 9.98
CA ASN A 6 30.66 15.59 11.03
C ASN A 6 29.68 14.89 11.99
N LEU A 7 28.56 15.53 12.32
CA LEU A 7 27.49 14.93 13.12
C LEU A 7 26.94 13.68 12.42
N LEU A 8 26.64 13.74 11.12
CA LEU A 8 26.08 12.62 10.35
C LEU A 8 27.05 11.45 10.16
N LYS A 9 28.35 11.65 10.38
CA LYS A 9 29.32 10.53 10.44
C LYS A 9 29.13 9.67 11.70
N LEU A 10 28.49 10.19 12.75
CA LEU A 10 28.23 9.43 13.96
C LEU A 10 27.09 8.44 13.71
N SER A 11 27.33 7.15 13.98
CA SER A 11 26.34 6.08 13.81
C SER A 11 25.01 6.36 14.50
N LYS A 12 25.03 7.00 15.69
CA LYS A 12 23.82 7.41 16.41
C LYS A 12 23.02 8.50 15.67
N ALA A 13 23.69 9.51 15.14
CA ALA A 13 23.04 10.57 14.39
C ALA A 13 22.46 10.05 13.06
N HIS A 14 23.23 9.21 12.35
CA HIS A 14 22.75 8.55 11.14
C HIS A 14 21.51 7.68 11.42
N LYS A 15 21.54 6.89 12.51
CA LYS A 15 20.39 6.09 12.95
C LYS A 15 19.19 6.97 13.30
N TRP A 16 19.41 8.10 13.97
CA TRP A 16 18.34 9.05 14.29
C TRP A 16 17.70 9.61 13.03
N CYS A 17 18.51 10.12 12.09
CA CYS A 17 18.01 10.64 10.83
C CYS A 17 17.21 9.61 10.03
N TYR A 18 17.68 8.36 10.00
CA TYR A 18 16.95 7.27 9.38
C TYR A 18 15.56 7.08 10.00
N ASN A 19 15.46 6.99 11.33
CA ASN A 19 14.15 6.74 11.97
C ASN A 19 13.19 7.93 11.88
N GLU A 20 13.71 9.14 11.70
CA GLU A 20 12.90 10.36 11.66
C GLU A 20 12.38 10.68 10.24
N TRP A 21 13.20 10.43 9.22
CA TRP A 21 12.89 10.87 7.85
C TRP A 21 12.75 9.75 6.83
N PHE A 22 13.09 8.51 7.16
CA PHE A 22 12.90 7.37 6.27
C PHE A 22 11.71 6.52 6.73
N TYR A 23 10.63 6.61 5.95
CA TYR A 23 9.50 5.69 6.02
C TYR A 23 9.43 4.92 4.70
N SER A 24 9.30 3.61 4.79
CA SER A 24 9.09 2.78 3.60
C SER A 24 7.76 3.12 2.93
N ASN A 25 7.60 2.76 1.66
CA ASN A 25 6.34 3.01 0.93
C ASN A 25 5.13 2.39 1.63
N ILE A 26 5.28 1.18 2.19
CA ILE A 26 4.21 0.48 2.88
C ILE A 26 3.86 1.13 4.22
N ASP A 27 4.85 1.71 4.90
CA ASP A 27 4.68 2.34 6.21
C ASP A 27 4.18 3.77 6.14
N LYS A 28 4.59 4.51 5.11
CA LYS A 28 4.23 5.91 4.94
C LYS A 28 2.71 6.11 4.97
N ALA A 29 1.97 5.27 4.25
CA ALA A 29 0.50 5.31 4.27
C ALA A 29 -0.13 5.01 5.64
N LEU A 30 0.56 4.25 6.50
CA LEU A 30 0.09 3.93 7.84
C LEU A 30 0.37 5.07 8.85
N PHE A 31 1.37 5.91 8.58
CA PHE A 31 1.80 6.98 9.48
C PHE A 31 1.35 8.37 9.06
N ASP A 32 1.08 8.60 7.78
CA ASP A 32 0.60 9.91 7.26
C ASP A 32 -0.86 10.22 7.67
N GLY A 33 -1.59 9.23 8.19
CA GLY A 33 -2.97 9.39 8.65
C GLY A 33 -3.12 10.09 10.00
N ASP A 34 -4.37 10.37 10.38
CA ASP A 34 -4.68 10.88 11.71
C ASP A 34 -4.29 9.86 12.79
N SER A 35 -3.72 10.35 13.90
CA SER A 35 -3.47 9.50 15.07
C SER A 35 -4.79 9.00 15.68
N GLU A 36 -4.74 7.85 16.37
CA GLU A 36 -5.91 7.28 17.05
C GLU A 36 -6.59 8.28 18.00
N PHE A 37 -5.79 9.15 18.64
CA PHE A 37 -6.31 10.23 19.47
C PHE A 37 -7.14 11.24 18.66
N VAL A 38 -6.65 11.63 17.47
CA VAL A 38 -7.38 12.55 16.58
C VAL A 38 -8.64 11.90 16.03
N LEU A 39 -8.58 10.62 15.65
CA LEU A 39 -9.73 9.85 15.20
C LEU A 39 -10.80 9.75 16.28
N CYS A 40 -10.42 9.36 17.50
CA CYS A 40 -11.32 9.26 18.64
C CYS A 40 -11.97 10.62 18.98
N LEU A 41 -11.23 11.72 18.86
CA LEU A 41 -11.79 13.07 19.04
C LEU A 41 -12.84 13.40 17.97
N LYS A 42 -12.58 13.07 16.70
CA LYS A 42 -13.52 13.32 15.60
C LYS A 42 -14.81 12.50 15.76
N GLU A 43 -14.69 11.24 16.17
CA GLU A 43 -15.81 10.33 16.35
C GLU A 43 -16.64 10.68 17.59
N SER A 44 -15.99 10.94 18.73
CA SER A 44 -16.67 11.23 19.99
C SER A 44 -17.19 12.67 20.06
N PHE A 45 -16.55 13.60 19.36
CA PHE A 45 -16.87 15.04 19.40
C PHE A 45 -16.88 15.67 18.00
N PRO A 46 -17.79 15.25 17.10
CA PRO A 46 -17.83 15.75 15.72
C PRO A 46 -18.07 17.27 15.63
N GLY A 47 -18.70 17.87 16.64
CA GLY A 47 -18.93 19.31 16.73
C GLY A 47 -17.73 20.12 17.28
N LEU A 48 -16.64 19.47 17.68
CA LEU A 48 -15.48 20.15 18.26
C LEU A 48 -14.65 20.85 17.18
N LYS A 49 -14.92 22.14 16.96
CA LYS A 49 -14.30 22.96 15.91
C LYS A 49 -12.91 23.52 16.26
N THR A 50 -12.49 23.43 17.52
CA THR A 50 -11.25 24.07 18.01
C THR A 50 -10.33 23.09 18.73
N ARG A 51 -9.02 23.31 18.57
CA ARG A 51 -7.95 22.65 19.35
C ARG A 51 -7.45 23.51 20.51
N LYS A 52 -7.96 24.73 20.66
CA LYS A 52 -7.63 25.64 21.78
C LYS A 52 -8.56 25.35 22.96
N LEU A 53 -8.28 24.26 23.67
CA LEU A 53 -9.01 23.90 24.88
C LEU A 53 -8.19 24.21 26.13
N THR A 54 -8.89 24.53 27.21
CA THR A 54 -8.25 24.71 28.53
C THR A 54 -7.72 23.38 29.05
N ARG A 55 -6.79 23.44 30.00
CA ARG A 55 -6.27 22.23 30.68
C ARG A 55 -7.38 21.36 31.27
N PHE A 56 -8.43 21.98 31.79
CA PHE A 56 -9.60 21.29 32.35
C PHE A 56 -10.38 20.53 31.27
N GLN A 57 -10.70 21.19 30.16
CA GLN A 57 -11.38 20.58 29.01
C GLN A 57 -10.56 19.42 28.42
N TRP A 58 -9.24 19.60 28.27
CA TRP A 58 -8.35 18.51 27.87
C TRP A 58 -8.28 17.37 28.90
N GLY A 59 -8.47 17.67 30.19
CA GLY A 59 -8.59 16.67 31.24
C GLY A 59 -9.87 15.84 31.11
N LEU A 60 -10.99 16.49 30.80
CA LEU A 60 -12.28 15.82 30.58
C LEU A 60 -12.21 14.89 29.37
N LEU A 61 -11.71 15.39 28.23
CA LEU A 61 -11.57 14.60 26.99
C LEU A 61 -10.69 13.36 27.18
N ARG A 62 -9.50 13.52 27.80
CA ARG A 62 -8.59 12.39 28.03
C ARG A 62 -9.19 11.35 28.98
N ARG A 63 -10.01 11.77 29.95
CA ARG A 63 -10.67 10.84 30.88
C ARG A 63 -11.70 9.95 30.18
N LEU A 64 -12.36 10.47 29.14
CA LEU A 64 -13.32 9.71 28.34
C LEU A 64 -12.64 8.65 27.46
N MET A 65 -11.40 8.90 27.04
CA MET A 65 -10.59 7.94 26.27
C MET A 65 -9.89 6.88 27.12
N GLY A 66 -10.16 6.83 28.44
CA GLY A 66 -9.56 5.89 29.35
C GLY A 66 -8.20 6.32 29.90
N ARG A 67 -7.46 5.37 30.50
CA ARG A 67 -6.14 5.65 31.06
C ARG A 67 -5.08 5.56 29.96
N PRO A 68 -4.24 6.60 29.77
CA PRO A 68 -3.10 6.51 28.87
C PRO A 68 -2.26 5.28 29.19
N ARG A 69 -1.94 4.48 28.19
CA ARG A 69 -1.14 3.26 28.38
C ARG A 69 0.27 3.64 28.81
N ARG A 70 0.84 2.89 29.76
CA ARG A 70 2.22 3.12 30.21
C ARG A 70 3.18 2.72 29.09
N CYS A 71 4.18 3.55 28.84
CA CYS A 71 5.28 3.20 27.95
C CYS A 71 6.08 2.05 28.59
N SER A 72 6.01 0.86 27.99
CA SER A 72 6.66 -0.37 28.46
C SER A 72 7.15 -1.20 27.28
N ALA A 73 8.00 -2.20 27.55
CA ALA A 73 8.42 -3.16 26.53
C ALA A 73 7.23 -3.90 25.90
N THR A 74 6.24 -4.29 26.71
CA THR A 74 5.00 -4.94 26.26
C THR A 74 4.19 -4.04 25.33
N PHE A 75 4.06 -2.76 25.67
CA PHE A 75 3.40 -1.77 24.80
C PHE A 75 4.08 -1.70 23.43
N PHE A 76 5.41 -1.60 23.38
CA PHE A 76 6.13 -1.57 22.09
C PHE A 76 6.01 -2.86 21.28
N GLU A 77 5.86 -4.01 21.93
CA GLU A 77 5.64 -5.28 21.25
C GLU A 77 4.24 -5.36 20.64
N GLU A 78 3.22 -4.93 21.38
CA GLU A 78 1.85 -4.82 20.90
C GLU A 78 1.74 -3.88 19.70
N GLU A 79 2.30 -2.66 19.80
CA GLU A 79 2.30 -1.69 18.69
C GLU A 79 3.00 -2.24 17.44
N ARG A 80 4.13 -2.95 17.62
CA ARG A 80 4.84 -3.60 16.50
C ARG A 80 4.02 -4.72 15.87
N ASN A 81 3.27 -5.48 16.66
CA ASN A 81 2.38 -6.54 16.16
C ASN A 81 1.20 -5.94 15.39
N VAL A 82 0.55 -4.90 15.92
CA VAL A 82 -0.50 -4.16 15.21
C VAL A 82 0.01 -3.63 13.87
N LEU A 83 1.21 -3.03 13.86
CA LEU A 83 1.83 -2.54 12.63
C LEU A 83 2.12 -3.69 11.63
N LYS A 84 2.62 -4.83 12.13
CA LYS A 84 2.88 -6.02 11.31
C LYS A 84 1.60 -6.58 10.68
N ASP A 85 0.50 -6.59 11.41
CA ASP A 85 -0.80 -7.04 10.93
C ASP A 85 -1.36 -6.10 9.86
N LYS A 86 -1.27 -4.77 10.07
CA LYS A 86 -1.63 -3.77 9.07
C LYS A 86 -0.82 -3.92 7.77
N ARG A 87 0.50 -4.11 7.88
CA ARG A 87 1.37 -4.41 6.71
C ARG A 87 0.93 -5.68 5.99
N GLN A 88 0.57 -6.74 6.73
CA GLN A 88 0.09 -7.98 6.12
C GLN A 88 -1.22 -7.77 5.35
N LYS A 89 -2.16 -7.01 5.90
CA LYS A 89 -3.41 -6.65 5.21
C LYS A 89 -3.15 -5.85 3.92
N ILE A 90 -2.25 -4.86 3.96
CA ILE A 90 -1.84 -4.11 2.75
C ILE A 90 -1.27 -5.06 1.69
N ARG A 91 -0.36 -5.97 2.06
CA ARG A 91 0.22 -6.95 1.12
C ARG A 91 -0.85 -7.85 0.53
N SER A 92 -1.82 -8.30 1.32
CA SER A 92 -2.92 -9.12 0.82
C SER A 92 -3.82 -8.34 -0.16
N LEU A 93 -4.04 -7.04 0.05
CA LEU A 93 -4.73 -6.17 -0.91
C LEU A 93 -3.93 -6.00 -2.21
N GLN A 94 -2.63 -5.70 -2.10
CA GLN A 94 -1.73 -5.56 -3.24
C GLN A 94 -1.66 -6.84 -4.09
N GLN A 95 -1.65 -8.00 -3.43
CA GLN A 95 -1.64 -9.32 -4.07
C GLN A 95 -3.03 -9.81 -4.47
N LYS A 96 -4.08 -8.99 -4.32
CA LYS A 96 -5.46 -9.34 -4.69
C LYS A 96 -5.97 -10.61 -3.98
N LYS A 97 -5.51 -10.86 -2.74
CA LYS A 97 -5.87 -12.04 -1.92
C LYS A 97 -7.02 -11.79 -0.95
N THR A 98 -7.32 -10.54 -0.59
CA THR A 98 -8.39 -10.20 0.37
C THR A 98 -9.67 -9.79 -0.36
N ILE A 99 -10.81 -10.33 0.06
CA ILE A 99 -12.12 -10.11 -0.58
C ILE A 99 -13.09 -9.34 0.34
N ASP A 100 -12.86 -9.32 1.65
CA ASP A 100 -13.77 -8.71 2.61
C ASP A 100 -13.27 -7.33 3.10
N LEU A 101 -14.12 -6.31 2.98
CA LEU A 101 -13.88 -4.96 3.46
C LEU A 101 -13.77 -4.89 4.99
N GLU A 102 -14.48 -5.76 5.70
CA GLU A 102 -14.44 -5.79 7.18
C GLU A 102 -13.05 -6.12 7.71
N LEU A 103 -12.28 -6.93 6.98
CA LEU A 103 -10.92 -7.32 7.36
C LEU A 103 -9.90 -6.19 7.21
N VAL A 104 -10.24 -5.13 6.46
CA VAL A 104 -9.35 -4.01 6.10
C VAL A 104 -9.90 -2.64 6.53
N LYS A 105 -10.90 -2.60 7.42
CA LYS A 105 -11.51 -1.35 7.89
C LYS A 105 -10.52 -0.44 8.62
N ASP A 106 -9.55 -1.01 9.31
CA ASP A 106 -8.49 -0.36 10.08
C ASP A 106 -7.32 0.14 9.24
N LEU A 107 -7.32 -0.11 7.93
CA LEU A 107 -6.34 0.44 7.00
C LEU A 107 -6.73 1.84 6.50
N PRO A 108 -5.75 2.67 6.10
CA PRO A 108 -6.01 3.93 5.42
C PRO A 108 -6.86 3.72 4.16
N GLU A 109 -7.62 4.75 3.78
CA GLU A 109 -8.48 4.69 2.60
C GLU A 109 -7.67 4.57 1.30
N GLU A 110 -6.52 5.24 1.27
CA GLU A 110 -5.54 5.17 0.22
C GLU A 110 -4.46 4.12 0.55
N ILE A 111 -4.34 3.11 -0.32
CA ILE A 111 -3.37 2.02 -0.18
C ILE A 111 -2.24 2.25 -1.17
N PRO A 112 -0.97 2.22 -0.72
CA PRO A 112 0.16 2.34 -1.64
C PRO A 112 0.22 1.10 -2.54
N PRO A 113 0.41 1.26 -3.86
CA PRO A 113 0.54 0.12 -4.76
C PRO A 113 1.84 -0.65 -4.47
N LEU A 114 1.87 -1.90 -4.94
CA LEU A 114 3.12 -2.67 -4.98
C LEU A 114 4.08 -2.00 -5.97
N LEU A 115 5.32 -1.79 -5.56
CA LEU A 115 6.33 -1.22 -6.46
C LEU A 115 6.64 -2.22 -7.57
N VAL A 116 6.88 -1.70 -8.77
CA VAL A 116 7.10 -2.50 -9.98
C VAL A 116 8.58 -2.52 -10.37
N VAL A 117 8.96 -3.51 -11.17
CA VAL A 117 10.29 -3.57 -11.78
C VAL A 117 10.57 -2.28 -12.56
N GLY A 118 11.78 -1.75 -12.43
CA GLY A 118 12.20 -0.49 -13.04
C GLY A 118 11.96 0.75 -12.17
N THR A 119 11.25 0.65 -11.05
CA THR A 119 11.03 1.78 -10.14
C THR A 119 12.34 2.21 -9.49
N SER A 120 12.63 3.52 -9.52
CA SER A 120 13.74 4.12 -8.79
C SER A 120 13.39 4.25 -7.31
N VAL A 121 14.27 3.77 -6.45
CA VAL A 121 14.02 3.64 -5.02
C VAL A 121 15.23 4.05 -4.19
N THR A 122 14.97 4.61 -3.02
CA THR A 122 15.92 4.66 -1.92
C THR A 122 15.68 3.47 -1.01
N ALA A 123 16.70 2.66 -0.78
CA ALA A 123 16.62 1.47 0.06
C ALA A 123 17.71 1.45 1.13
N PHE A 124 17.37 0.90 2.30
CA PHE A 124 18.33 0.69 3.37
C PHE A 124 19.09 -0.61 3.17
N LEU A 125 20.41 -0.51 2.99
CA LEU A 125 21.31 -1.65 2.86
C LEU A 125 22.08 -1.84 4.16
N ARG A 126 22.25 -3.09 4.58
CA ARG A 126 23.03 -3.46 5.78
C ARG A 126 24.47 -3.86 5.43
N ASN A 127 24.61 -4.68 4.39
CA ASN A 127 25.87 -5.24 3.91
C ASN A 127 25.98 -5.00 2.39
N PRO A 128 27.16 -4.69 1.82
CA PRO A 128 28.48 -4.62 2.47
C PRO A 128 28.70 -3.33 3.27
N GLN A 129 27.92 -2.28 3.00
CA GLN A 129 27.99 -1.02 3.71
C GLN A 129 26.60 -0.65 4.24
N ARG A 130 26.52 -0.30 5.52
CA ARG A 130 25.28 0.15 6.15
C ARG A 130 24.94 1.57 5.71
N GLY A 131 23.77 1.79 5.12
CA GLY A 131 23.34 3.11 4.67
C GLY A 131 22.07 3.10 3.83
N LEU A 132 21.56 4.29 3.52
CA LEU A 132 20.55 4.48 2.49
C LEU A 132 21.24 4.70 1.15
N PHE A 133 20.78 3.98 0.13
CA PHE A 133 21.31 4.08 -1.22
C PHE A 133 20.18 4.09 -2.23
N THR A 134 20.41 4.82 -3.31
CA THR A 134 19.52 4.83 -4.48
C THR A 134 19.80 3.61 -5.35
N GLY A 135 18.77 3.12 -6.01
CA GLY A 135 18.86 2.00 -6.93
C GLY A 135 17.55 1.78 -7.66
N ARG A 136 17.49 0.68 -8.39
CA ARG A 136 16.34 0.30 -9.21
C ARG A 136 15.87 -1.11 -8.90
N ILE A 137 14.56 -1.30 -8.83
CA ILE A 137 13.97 -2.63 -8.63
C ILE A 137 14.19 -3.49 -9.88
N GLU A 138 14.88 -4.61 -9.74
CA GLU A 138 15.10 -5.62 -10.78
C GLU A 138 14.03 -6.71 -10.74
N ALA A 139 13.59 -7.12 -9.56
CA ALA A 139 12.54 -8.13 -9.38
C ALA A 139 11.73 -7.90 -8.10
N VAL A 140 10.49 -8.39 -8.09
CA VAL A 140 9.57 -8.30 -6.96
C VAL A 140 9.32 -9.71 -6.41
N ASP A 141 9.67 -9.93 -5.13
CA ASP A 141 9.43 -11.20 -4.42
C ASP A 141 8.30 -11.01 -3.41
N THR A 142 7.07 -11.25 -3.87
CA THR A 142 5.87 -11.14 -3.05
C THR A 142 5.75 -12.21 -1.97
N ALA A 143 6.46 -13.35 -2.12
CA ALA A 143 6.40 -14.44 -1.16
C ALA A 143 7.23 -14.10 0.09
N ASN A 144 8.44 -13.57 -0.12
CA ASN A 144 9.33 -13.14 0.96
C ASN A 144 9.18 -11.68 1.35
N LYS A 145 8.30 -10.93 0.68
CA LYS A 145 8.00 -9.51 0.98
C LYS A 145 9.23 -8.62 0.74
N ARG A 146 9.94 -8.91 -0.34
CA ARG A 146 11.23 -8.32 -0.68
C ARG A 146 11.26 -7.82 -2.11
N TYR A 147 12.16 -6.87 -2.34
CA TYR A 147 12.53 -6.42 -3.67
C TYR A 147 13.99 -6.77 -3.93
N ARG A 148 14.29 -7.23 -5.14
CA ARG A 148 15.65 -7.35 -5.62
C ARG A 148 16.03 -6.01 -6.24
N ILE A 149 17.00 -5.32 -5.66
CA ILE A 149 17.38 -3.96 -6.03
C ILE A 149 18.83 -3.95 -6.49
N THR A 150 19.08 -3.38 -7.67
CA THR A 150 20.42 -3.04 -8.13
C THR A 150 20.73 -1.60 -7.72
N PHE A 151 21.77 -1.41 -6.93
CA PHE A 151 22.15 -0.08 -6.44
C PHE A 151 23.00 0.68 -7.46
N ASP A 152 22.77 1.99 -7.57
CA ASP A 152 23.47 2.84 -8.53
C ASP A 152 24.94 3.03 -8.16
N ARG A 153 25.25 2.94 -6.87
CA ARG A 153 26.60 3.14 -6.36
C ARG A 153 27.50 1.96 -6.76
N PRO A 154 28.63 2.24 -7.46
CA PRO A 154 29.56 1.19 -7.87
C PRO A 154 30.05 0.35 -6.68
N GLY A 155 30.11 -0.96 -6.88
CA GLY A 155 30.59 -1.92 -5.88
C GLY A 155 29.56 -2.40 -4.85
N LEU A 156 28.35 -1.82 -4.80
CA LEU A 156 27.28 -2.35 -3.96
C LEU A 156 26.58 -3.55 -4.60
N GLY A 157 26.36 -3.53 -5.92
CA GLY A 157 25.73 -4.63 -6.66
C GLY A 157 24.23 -4.76 -6.40
N THR A 158 23.72 -5.99 -6.47
CA THR A 158 22.30 -6.30 -6.33
C THR A 158 22.00 -7.05 -5.04
N HIS A 159 20.97 -6.64 -4.30
CA HIS A 159 20.55 -7.29 -3.04
C HIS A 159 19.04 -7.43 -2.92
N TYR A 160 18.61 -8.39 -2.11
CA TYR A 160 17.22 -8.49 -1.66
C TYR A 160 17.02 -7.62 -0.41
N ILE A 161 16.07 -6.69 -0.50
CA ILE A 161 15.72 -5.75 0.57
C ILE A 161 14.25 -5.94 0.93
N ASP A 162 13.94 -5.95 2.24
CA ASP A 162 12.57 -6.05 2.72
C ASP A 162 11.75 -4.83 2.29
N ASP A 163 10.47 -5.01 1.98
CA ASP A 163 9.57 -3.92 1.58
C ASP A 163 9.46 -2.79 2.63
N THR A 164 9.69 -3.09 3.91
CA THR A 164 9.75 -2.13 5.01
C THR A 164 11.03 -1.29 5.03
N GLU A 165 11.98 -1.55 4.13
CA GLU A 165 13.26 -0.87 4.00
C GLU A 165 13.42 -0.20 2.61
N VAL A 166 12.32 -0.04 1.86
CA VAL A 166 12.31 0.51 0.49
C VAL A 166 11.30 1.66 0.37
N LEU A 167 11.75 2.77 -0.21
CA LEU A 167 10.98 3.98 -0.50
C LEU A 167 11.16 4.35 -1.98
N SER A 168 10.08 4.60 -2.69
CA SER A 168 10.11 5.14 -4.06
C SER A 168 10.59 6.58 -4.04
N GLU A 169 11.47 6.95 -4.98
CA GLU A 169 11.92 8.33 -5.12
C GLU A 169 10.80 9.22 -5.67
N GLU A 170 10.02 8.68 -6.58
CA GLU A 170 8.86 9.34 -7.15
C GLU A 170 7.59 8.97 -6.37
N PRO A 171 6.65 9.92 -6.17
CA PRO A 171 5.38 9.63 -5.55
C PRO A 171 4.61 8.64 -6.43
N VAL A 172 4.25 7.49 -5.85
CA VAL A 172 3.47 6.47 -6.54
C VAL A 172 2.00 6.69 -6.20
N GLU A 173 1.15 6.79 -7.23
CA GLU A 173 -0.28 7.03 -7.03
C GLU A 173 -0.92 5.93 -6.17
N SER A 174 -1.51 6.35 -5.06
CA SER A 174 -2.24 5.48 -4.14
C SER A 174 -3.56 5.02 -4.76
N ILE A 175 -4.03 3.84 -4.35
CA ILE A 175 -5.27 3.26 -4.84
C ILE A 175 -6.26 3.19 -3.68
N PHE A 176 -7.50 3.64 -3.91
CA PHE A 176 -8.57 3.47 -2.93
C PHE A 176 -8.79 2.00 -2.57
N LYS A 177 -8.81 1.68 -1.28
CA LYS A 177 -9.03 0.30 -0.79
C LYS A 177 -10.33 -0.32 -1.32
N SER A 178 -11.38 0.49 -1.50
CA SER A 178 -12.66 0.08 -2.08
C SER A 178 -12.52 -0.45 -3.52
N SER A 179 -11.63 0.16 -4.32
CA SER A 179 -11.37 -0.25 -5.70
C SER A 179 -10.62 -1.58 -5.79
N LEU A 180 -9.80 -1.89 -4.78
CA LEU A 180 -9.06 -3.16 -4.71
C LEU A 180 -9.98 -4.33 -4.39
N VAL A 181 -11.03 -4.10 -3.61
CA VAL A 181 -12.04 -5.12 -3.27
C VAL A 181 -13.10 -5.27 -4.38
N ALA A 182 -13.58 -4.17 -4.97
CA ALA A 182 -14.66 -4.19 -5.96
C ALA A 182 -14.30 -4.88 -7.29
N LYS A 183 -13.03 -4.83 -7.71
CA LYS A 183 -12.56 -5.41 -9.00
C LYS A 183 -12.58 -6.95 -9.05
N GLN A 184 -13.00 -7.63 -8.00
CA GLN A 184 -13.02 -9.10 -7.91
C GLN A 184 -14.40 -9.75 -7.89
N ARG A 185 -15.48 -9.03 -8.26
CA ARG A 185 -16.77 -9.72 -8.46
C ARG A 185 -16.57 -10.89 -9.44
N PRO A 186 -17.00 -12.11 -9.10
CA PRO A 186 -16.87 -13.23 -10.01
C PRO A 186 -17.57 -12.86 -11.31
N ARG A 187 -16.88 -13.05 -12.45
CA ARG A 187 -17.58 -13.16 -13.73
C ARG A 187 -18.63 -14.25 -13.51
N SER A 188 -19.90 -13.87 -13.45
CA SER A 188 -20.98 -14.83 -13.40
C SER A 188 -20.78 -15.78 -14.57
N SER A 189 -20.53 -17.05 -14.28
CA SER A 189 -20.64 -18.14 -15.24
C SER A 189 -22.12 -18.33 -15.58
N SER A 190 -22.72 -17.32 -16.21
CA SER A 190 -24.05 -17.37 -16.80
C SER A 190 -23.88 -17.49 -18.31
N SER A 191 -23.32 -18.62 -18.74
CA SER A 191 -23.35 -19.09 -20.13
C SER A 191 -23.61 -20.60 -20.17
N LEU A 192 -24.48 -21.06 -19.28
CA LEU A 192 -25.22 -22.30 -19.50
C LEU A 192 -26.62 -21.86 -19.93
N PHE A 193 -27.04 -22.31 -21.11
CA PHE A 193 -28.36 -22.14 -21.72
C PHE A 193 -28.66 -20.81 -22.43
N SER A 194 -28.36 -20.75 -23.74
CA SER A 194 -29.30 -20.26 -24.79
C SER A 194 -28.64 -20.17 -26.17
N ASN A 195 -28.31 -21.31 -26.78
CA ASN A 195 -28.19 -21.38 -28.24
C ASN A 195 -29.41 -22.13 -28.79
N VAL A 196 -30.55 -21.45 -28.82
CA VAL A 196 -31.67 -21.85 -29.70
C VAL A 196 -31.59 -20.95 -30.92
N THR A 197 -31.05 -21.48 -32.02
CA THR A 197 -31.04 -20.82 -33.31
C THR A 197 -32.44 -20.95 -33.94
N PRO A 198 -33.10 -19.85 -34.39
CA PRO A 198 -34.36 -19.97 -35.10
C PRO A 198 -34.12 -20.45 -36.55
N PRO A 199 -35.03 -21.23 -37.15
CA PRO A 199 -34.85 -21.74 -38.51
C PRO A 199 -34.98 -20.62 -39.54
N ARG A 200 -34.02 -20.58 -40.47
CA ARG A 200 -33.92 -19.58 -41.55
C ARG A 200 -34.89 -19.94 -42.68
N SER A 201 -35.85 -19.06 -42.95
CA SER A 201 -36.75 -19.11 -44.12
C SER A 201 -35.93 -19.08 -45.43
N VAL A 202 -36.06 -20.12 -46.24
CA VAL A 202 -35.48 -20.23 -47.59
C VAL A 202 -36.23 -19.29 -48.54
N ARG A 203 -35.54 -18.28 -49.08
CA ARG A 203 -36.04 -17.35 -50.07
C ARG A 203 -35.92 -17.99 -51.47
N GLN A 204 -37.05 -18.18 -52.15
CA GLN A 204 -37.14 -18.67 -53.53
C GLN A 204 -36.53 -17.64 -54.50
N THR A 205 -35.73 -18.11 -55.46
CA THR A 205 -35.25 -17.33 -56.62
C THR A 205 -36.04 -17.72 -57.86
N PRO A 206 -36.53 -16.77 -58.68
CA PRO A 206 -37.28 -17.08 -59.88
C PRO A 206 -36.38 -17.39 -61.08
N HIS A 207 -36.95 -18.20 -61.97
CA HIS A 207 -36.47 -18.69 -63.25
C HIS A 207 -35.94 -17.59 -64.19
N PHE A 208 -34.89 -17.94 -64.95
CA PHE A 208 -34.60 -17.33 -66.25
C PHE A 208 -34.53 -18.40 -67.33
N THR A 209 -35.31 -18.19 -68.39
CA THR A 209 -35.41 -18.98 -69.61
C THR A 209 -34.26 -18.65 -70.57
N ALA A 210 -33.67 -19.66 -71.19
CA ALA A 210 -32.76 -19.49 -72.32
C ALA A 210 -33.34 -20.22 -73.54
N THR A 211 -33.77 -19.44 -74.51
CA THR A 211 -34.16 -19.86 -75.85
C THR A 211 -32.91 -19.88 -76.73
N VAL A 212 -32.62 -20.99 -77.40
CA VAL A 212 -31.76 -20.99 -78.59
C VAL A 212 -32.48 -21.77 -79.69
N ARG A 213 -32.59 -21.11 -80.85
CA ARG A 213 -33.23 -21.59 -82.08
C ARG A 213 -32.17 -22.07 -83.07
N LYS A 214 -32.61 -23.08 -83.83
CA LYS A 214 -32.09 -23.71 -85.05
C LYS A 214 -31.02 -24.77 -84.85
#